data_AF-A0A530ZPQ9-F1
#
_entry.id   AF-A0A530ZPQ9-F1
#
_cell.length_a   1.000
_cell.length_b   1.000
_cell.length_c   1.000
_cell.angle_alpha   90.00
_cell.angle_beta   90.00
_cell.angle_gamma   90.00
#
_symmetry.space_group_name_H-M   'P 1'
#
loop_
_entity.id
_entity.type
_entity.pdbx_description
1 polymer ?
#
loop_
_entity_poly.entity_id
_entity_poly.type
_entity_poly.pdbx_seq_one_letter_code
_entity_poly.pdbx_strand_id
1 'polypeptide(L)' 'PGHILLGALTLSGPSTRVDAAFLQRMKNPLIEAAARATRAFGEDASMLEQAALKAEAEGPVLKRQA' A
#
# COMPACT_ATOMS: atom_id res chain seq x y z
N PRO A 1 0.83 10.72 21.30
CA PRO A 1 1.40 9.36 21.47
C PRO A 1 0.80 8.44 20.40
N GLY A 2 1.60 7.65 19.67
CA GLY A 2 1.10 6.69 18.67
C GLY A 2 1.35 7.00 17.17
N HIS A 3 2.34 7.84 16.84
CA HIS A 3 2.73 8.15 15.45
C HIS A 3 4.22 7.92 15.17
N ILE A 4 4.86 7.09 15.99
CA ILE A 4 6.28 6.78 15.80
C ILE A 4 6.35 5.66 14.78
N LEU A 5 7.13 5.86 13.72
CA LEU A 5 7.39 4.82 12.73
C LEU A 5 8.18 3.68 13.40
N LEU A 6 7.56 2.52 13.55
CA LEU A 6 8.17 1.34 14.19
C LEU A 6 8.92 0.45 13.19
N GLY A 7 8.63 0.54 11.89
CA GLY A 7 9.25 -0.31 10.88
C GLY A 7 8.62 -0.17 9.48
N ALA A 8 8.92 -1.12 8.60
CA ALA A 8 8.42 -1.15 7.23
C ALA A 8 8.00 -2.57 6.81
N LEU A 9 6.93 -2.65 6.00
CA LEU A 9 6.50 -3.85 5.30
C LEU A 9 6.83 -3.69 3.82
N THR A 10 7.52 -4.66 3.22
CA THR A 10 7.98 -4.59 1.83
C THR A 10 7.53 -5.79 1.02
N LEU A 11 7.40 -5.59 -0.29
CA LEU A 11 7.12 -6.62 -1.28
C LEU A 11 8.33 -6.72 -2.22
N SER A 12 8.85 -7.92 -2.43
CA SER A 12 10.01 -8.17 -3.28
C SER A 12 9.82 -9.41 -4.15
N GLY A 13 10.54 -9.46 -5.28
CA GLY A 13 10.52 -10.59 -6.19
C GLY A 13 11.31 -10.31 -7.48
N PRO A 14 11.44 -11.30 -8.37
CA PRO A 14 12.12 -11.12 -9.65
C PRO A 14 11.48 -10.02 -10.49
N SER A 15 12.29 -9.19 -11.15
CA SER A 15 11.80 -8.11 -12.04
C SER A 15 10.96 -8.63 -13.21
N THR A 16 11.13 -9.91 -13.58
CA THR A 16 10.28 -10.59 -14.57
C THR A 16 8.84 -10.85 -14.11
N ARG A 17 8.54 -10.63 -12.82
CA ARG A 17 7.21 -10.89 -12.21
C ARG A 17 6.69 -9.70 -11.41
N VAL A 18 7.58 -8.91 -10.80
CA VAL A 18 7.26 -7.68 -10.05
C VAL A 18 7.49 -6.48 -10.98
N ASP A 19 6.58 -6.31 -11.93
CA ASP A 19 6.59 -5.17 -12.87
C ASP A 19 5.71 -4.01 -12.37
N ALA A 20 5.67 -2.91 -13.12
CA ALA A 20 4.87 -1.75 -12.77
C ALA A 20 3.36 -2.06 -12.65
N ALA A 21 2.83 -2.92 -13.53
CA ALA A 21 1.43 -3.31 -13.49
C ALA A 21 1.11 -4.14 -12.24
N PHE A 22 2.02 -5.03 -11.83
CA PHE A 22 1.96 -5.78 -10.60
C PHE A 22 1.99 -4.84 -9.39
N LEU A 23 2.93 -3.88 -9.35
CA LEU A 23 3.00 -2.89 -8.27
C LEU A 23 1.70 -2.09 -8.13
N GLN A 24 1.07 -1.69 -9.24
CA GLN A 24 -0.24 -1.01 -9.19
C GLN A 24 -1.33 -1.89 -8.59
N ARG A 25 -1.40 -3.18 -8.99
CA ARG A 25 -2.36 -4.13 -8.41
C ARG A 25 -2.09 -4.39 -6.92
N MET A 26 -0.84 -4.32 -6.49
CA MET A 26 -0.41 -4.62 -5.12
C MET A 26 -0.41 -3.41 -4.18
N LYS A 27 -0.66 -2.20 -4.68
CA LYS A 27 -0.71 -0.96 -3.87
C LYS A 27 -1.68 -1.10 -2.70
N ASN A 28 -2.94 -1.47 -2.96
CA ASN A 28 -3.96 -1.62 -1.90
C ASN A 28 -3.68 -2.80 -0.96
N PRO A 29 -3.42 -4.02 -1.46
CA PRO A 29 -3.10 -5.15 -0.58
C PRO A 29 -1.93 -4.88 0.37
N LEU A 30 -0.92 -4.12 -0.07
CA LEU A 30 0.23 -3.78 0.76
C LEU A 30 -0.14 -2.78 1.87
N ILE A 31 -0.93 -1.76 1.53
CA ILE A 31 -1.42 -0.78 2.52
C ILE A 31 -2.34 -1.46 3.55
N GLU A 32 -3.24 -2.34 3.11
CA GLU A 32 -4.10 -3.12 4.01
C GLU A 32 -3.29 -4.04 4.93
N ALA A 33 -2.25 -4.69 4.41
CA ALA A 33 -1.37 -5.52 5.20
C ALA A 33 -0.63 -4.69 6.27
N ALA A 34 -0.17 -3.49 5.92
CA ALA A 34 0.40 -2.56 6.90
C ALA A 34 -0.64 -2.15 7.95
N ALA A 35 -1.88 -1.83 7.55
CA ALA A 35 -2.96 -1.47 8.48
C ALA A 35 -3.29 -2.62 9.46
N ARG A 36 -3.29 -3.87 8.98
CA ARG A 36 -3.48 -5.05 9.85
C ARG A 36 -2.33 -5.20 10.85
N ALA A 37 -1.09 -5.01 10.41
CA ALA A 37 0.07 -5.06 11.29
C ALA A 37 0.00 -3.95 12.36
N THR A 38 -0.30 -2.70 11.97
CA THR A 38 -0.43 -1.57 12.90
C THR A 38 -1.47 -1.84 13.99
N ARG A 39 -2.65 -2.37 13.65
CA ARG A 39 -3.65 -2.77 14.66
C ARG A 39 -3.16 -3.89 15.56
N ALA A 40 -2.43 -4.87 15.02
CA ALA A 40 -1.86 -5.95 15.80
C ALA A 40 -0.81 -5.46 16.82
N PHE A 41 -0.16 -4.32 16.55
CA PHE A 41 0.71 -3.62 17.50
C PHE A 41 -0.05 -2.74 18.51
N GLY A 42 -1.38 -2.65 18.43
CA GLY A 42 -2.20 -1.82 19.32
C GLY A 42 -2.27 -0.34 18.93
N GLU A 43 -1.82 0.00 17.72
CA GLU A 43 -1.74 1.38 17.22
C GLU A 43 -2.94 1.73 16.31
N ASP A 44 -3.14 3.04 16.09
CA ASP A 44 -4.17 3.55 15.18
C ASP A 44 -3.77 3.34 13.71
N ALA A 45 -4.59 2.59 12.99
CA ALA A 45 -4.39 2.29 11.56
C ALA A 45 -5.22 3.20 10.63
N SER A 46 -5.99 4.15 11.17
CA SER A 46 -6.93 5.01 10.41
C SER A 46 -6.28 5.68 9.21
N MET A 47 -5.05 6.16 9.35
CA MET A 47 -4.30 6.78 8.26
C MET A 47 -4.07 5.81 7.07
N LEU A 48 -3.73 4.55 7.37
CA LEU A 48 -3.47 3.53 6.35
C LEU A 48 -4.78 3.08 5.69
N GLU A 49 -5.87 2.96 6.45
CA GLU A 49 -7.20 2.66 5.90
C GLU A 49 -7.67 3.74 4.93
N GLN A 50 -7.50 5.02 5.28
CA GLN A 50 -7.80 6.14 4.39
C GLN A 50 -6.90 6.15 3.15
N ALA A 51 -5.63 5.75 3.28
CA ALA A 51 -4.74 5.60 2.16
C ALA A 51 -5.16 4.47 1.20
N ALA A 52 -5.64 3.34 1.73
CA ALA A 52 -6.16 2.23 0.91
C ALA A 52 -7.37 2.66 0.08
N LEU A 53 -8.33 3.39 0.68
CA LEU A 53 -9.51 3.91 -0.02
C LEU A 53 -9.13 4.89 -1.16
N LYS A 54 -8.15 5.77 -0.92
CA LYS A 54 -7.64 6.68 -1.97
C LYS A 54 -6.94 5.91 -3.09
N ALA A 55 -6.18 4.89 -2.72
CA ALA A 55 -5.42 4.08 -3.63
C ALA A 55 -6.34 3.23 -4.56
N GLU A 56 -7.55 2.85 -4.11
CA GLU A 56 -8.64 2.32 -4.95
C GLU A 56 -9.21 3.35 -5.94
N ALA A 57 -9.40 4.60 -5.48
CA ALA A 57 -9.96 5.66 -6.31
C ALA A 57 -9.02 6.10 -7.46
N GLU A 58 -7.71 5.92 -7.29
CA GLU A 58 -6.67 6.20 -8.30
C GLU A 58 -6.52 5.10 -9.37
N GLY A 59 -7.64 4.54 -9.87
CA GLY A 59 -7.64 3.54 -10.94
C GLY A 59 -6.67 3.86 -12.11
N PRO A 60 -6.22 2.86 -12.88
CA PRO A 60 -5.01 2.95 -13.69
C PRO A 60 -5.00 4.22 -14.55
N VAL A 61 -4.07 5.13 -14.26
CA VAL A 61 -3.78 6.30 -15.09
C VAL A 61 -3.16 5.78 -16.39
N LEU A 62 -4.01 5.42 -17.34
CA LEU A 62 -3.63 5.24 -18.73
C LEU A 62 -3.21 6.63 -19.23
N LYS A 63 -1.92 6.97 -19.11
CA LYS A 63 -1.36 8.14 -19.78
C LYS A 63 -1.55 7.95 -21.28
N ARG A 64 -2.63 8.53 -21.83
CA ARG A 64 -2.72 8.79 -23.27
C ARG A 64 -1.60 9.76 -23.59
N GLN A 65 -0.54 9.24 -24.20
CA GLN A 65 0.48 10.06 -24.83
C GLN A 65 -0.17 10.78 -26.01
N ALA A 66 0.01 12.10 -26.06
CA ALA A 66 -0.15 12.93 -27.24
C ALA A 66 1.24 13.28 -27.76
#